data_AF-A0A929IVD4-F1
#
_entry.id   AF-A0A929IVD4-F1
#
_cell.length_a   1.000
_cell.length_b   1.000
_cell.length_c   1.000
_cell.angle_alpha   90.00
_cell.angle_beta   90.00
_cell.angle_gamma   90.00
#
_symmetry.space_group_name_H-M   'P 1'
#
loop_
_entity.id
_entity.type
_entity.pdbx_description
1 polymer ?
#
loop_
_entity_poly.entity_id
_entity_poly.type
_entity_poly.pdbx_seq_one_letter_code
_entity_poly.pdbx_strand_id
1 'polypeptide(L)' 'MSELLFERVALIGLGLEGSSLGHVMKREGLAGHIAGCARAQATLDKAMEVGFVDSVNANPAAAVADADLVVLCTP' A
#
# COMPACT_ATOMS: atom_id res chain seq x y z
N MET A 1 -6.56 -12.71 18.18
CA MET A 1 -6.30 -12.50 16.74
C MET A 1 -7.01 -11.23 16.37
N SER A 2 -6.28 -10.21 15.92
CA SER A 2 -6.92 -9.02 15.36
C SER A 2 -7.70 -9.48 14.13
N GLU A 3 -8.98 -9.15 14.07
CA GLU A 3 -9.76 -9.33 12.85
C GLU A 3 -9.19 -8.35 11.81
N LEU A 4 -8.92 -8.83 10.58
CA LEU A 4 -8.47 -7.94 9.51
C LEU A 4 -9.56 -6.89 9.29
N LEU A 5 -9.17 -5.61 9.29
CA LEU A 5 -10.12 -4.53 9.03
C LEU A 5 -10.40 -4.39 7.52
N PHE A 6 -9.39 -4.72 6.71
CA PHE A 6 -9.43 -4.67 5.25
C PHE A 6 -8.77 -5.94 4.69
N GLU A 7 -9.41 -6.58 3.71
CA GLU A 7 -8.80 -7.69 2.99
C GLU A 7 -7.68 -7.18 2.08
N ARG A 8 -7.87 -6.02 1.42
CA ARG A 8 -6.90 -5.47 0.48
C ARG A 8 -6.92 -3.95 0.43
N VAL A 9 -5.83 -3.33 0.86
CA VAL A 9 -5.62 -1.88 0.83
C VAL A 9 -4.79 -1.48 -0.38
N ALA A 10 -5.20 -0.44 -1.11
CA ALA A 10 -4.40 0.21 -2.13
C ALA A 10 -3.90 1.59 -1.66
N LEU A 11 -2.58 1.80 -1.65
CA LEU A 11 -1.92 3.06 -1.33
C LEU A 11 -1.45 3.74 -2.62
N ILE A 12 -2.10 4.83 -3.01
CA ILE A 12 -1.73 5.62 -4.19
C ILE A 12 -0.84 6.77 -3.73
N GLY A 13 0.46 6.65 -3.98
CA GLY A 13 1.48 7.54 -3.41
C GLY A 13 2.22 6.84 -2.26
N LEU A 14 3.52 6.62 -2.44
CA LEU A 14 4.38 5.87 -1.52
C LEU A 14 5.41 6.78 -0.83
N GLY A 15 5.01 8.02 -0.55
CA GLY A 15 5.78 8.99 0.23
C GLY A 15 5.63 8.75 1.73
N LEU A 16 5.86 9.80 2.54
CA LEU A 16 5.81 9.72 4.01
C LEU A 16 4.46 9.22 4.55
N GLU A 17 3.34 9.77 4.06
CA GLU A 17 2.01 9.38 4.54
C GLU A 17 1.65 7.94 4.16
N GLY A 18 1.86 7.58 2.89
CA GLY A 18 1.59 6.22 2.40
C GLY A 18 2.44 5.16 3.12
N SER A 19 3.73 5.42 3.32
CA SER A 19 4.60 4.47 4.04
C SER A 19 4.25 4.37 5.53
N SER A 20 3.93 5.49 6.19
CA SER A 20 3.52 5.50 7.61
C SER A 20 2.26 4.68 7.84
N LEU A 21 1.26 4.83 6.97
CA LEU A 21 0.04 4.02 7.01
C LEU A 21 0.33 2.54 6.76
N GLY A 22 1.10 2.21 5.72
CA GLY A 22 1.45 0.83 5.40
C GLY A 22 2.17 0.13 6.56
N HIS A 23 3.10 0.82 7.23
CA HIS A 23 3.79 0.29 8.41
C HIS A 23 2.84 0.01 9.58
N VAL A 24 1.92 0.93 9.90
CA VAL A 24 0.95 0.70 10.98
C VAL A 24 -0.02 -0.43 10.62
N MET A 25 -0.50 -0.49 9.37
CA MET A 25 -1.37 -1.55 8.90
C MET A 25 -0.72 -2.93 9.03
N LYS A 26 0.57 -3.07 8.67
CA LYS A 26 1.31 -4.32 8.88
C LYS A 26 1.55 -4.63 10.36
N ARG A 27 1.97 -3.63 11.14
CA ARG A 27 2.28 -3.80 12.58
C ARG A 27 1.08 -4.26 13.39
N GLU A 28 -0.08 -3.68 13.12
CA GLU A 28 -1.33 -3.95 13.85
C GLU A 28 -2.16 -5.08 13.21
N GLY A 29 -1.73 -5.60 12.05
CA GLY A 29 -2.48 -6.63 11.32
C GLY A 29 -3.86 -6.16 10.85
N LEU A 30 -3.93 -4.95 10.28
CA LEU A 30 -5.19 -4.34 9.83
C LEU A 30 -5.55 -4.69 8.38
N ALA A 31 -4.56 -5.08 7.57
CA ALA A 31 -4.73 -5.36 6.16
C ALA A 31 -4.22 -6.76 5.82
N GLY A 32 -5.01 -7.53 5.07
CA GLY A 32 -4.59 -8.83 4.53
C GLY A 32 -3.54 -8.69 3.41
N HIS A 33 -3.67 -7.64 2.60
CA HIS A 33 -2.74 -7.30 1.52
C HIS A 33 -2.64 -5.78 1.33
N ILE A 34 -1.44 -5.26 1.14
CA ILE A 34 -1.18 -3.85 0.83
C ILE A 34 -0.58 -3.71 -0.57
N ALA A 35 -1.33 -3.13 -1.50
CA ALA A 35 -0.89 -2.80 -2.84
C ALA A 35 -0.41 -1.34 -2.92
N GLY A 36 0.81 -1.10 -3.38
CA GLY A 36 1.38 0.24 -3.53
C GLY A 36 1.38 0.73 -4.98
N CYS A 37 1.14 2.02 -5.18
CA CYS A 37 1.26 2.68 -6.48
C CYS A 37 2.12 3.95 -6.41
N ALA A 38 3.08 4.06 -7.31
CA ALA A 38 3.92 5.23 -7.51
C ALA A 38 4.35 5.34 -8.98
N ARG A 39 4.70 6.56 -9.40
CA ARG A 39 5.10 6.84 -10.80
C ARG A 39 6.52 6.37 -11.13
N ALA A 40 7.44 6.48 -10.18
CA ALA A 40 8.85 6.18 -10.38
C ALA A 40 9.18 4.75 -9.98
N GLN A 41 9.83 3.99 -10.86
CA GLN A 41 10.25 2.62 -10.58
C GLN A 41 11.11 2.52 -9.30
N ALA A 42 12.04 3.46 -9.12
CA ALA A 42 12.87 3.53 -7.91
C ALA A 42 12.05 3.62 -6.61
N THR A 43 10.88 4.28 -6.62
CA THR A 43 9.99 4.34 -5.46
C THR A 43 9.29 3.00 -5.23
N LEU A 44 8.87 2.31 -6.29
CA LEU A 44 8.26 0.98 -6.20
C LEU A 44 9.26 -0.03 -5.64
N ASP A 45 10.48 -0.04 -6.17
CA ASP A 45 11.56 -0.92 -5.72
C ASP A 45 11.88 -0.66 -4.25
N LYS A 46 12.00 0.61 -3.85
CA LYS A 46 12.26 0.97 -2.46
C LYS A 46 11.13 0.57 -1.51
N ALA A 47 9.87 0.71 -1.94
CA ALA A 47 8.73 0.30 -1.13
C ALA A 47 8.71 -1.22 -0.88
N MET A 48 9.03 -2.02 -1.91
CA MET A 48 9.19 -3.47 -1.76
C MET A 48 10.38 -3.82 -0.87
N GLU A 49 11.52 -3.14 -1.02
CA GLU A 49 12.72 -3.33 -0.19
C GLU A 49 12.46 -3.04 1.29
N VAL A 50 11.76 -1.94 1.60
CA VAL A 50 11.40 -1.56 2.98
C VAL A 50 10.30 -2.48 3.55
N GLY A 51 9.46 -3.05 2.69
CA GLY A 51 8.52 -4.12 3.06
C GLY A 51 7.22 -3.65 3.69
N PHE A 52 6.83 -2.37 3.56
CA PHE A 52 5.51 -1.89 4.04
C PHE A 52 4.36 -2.16 3.06
N VAL A 53 4.66 -2.67 1.87
CA VAL A 53 3.70 -3.15 0.86
C VAL A 53 3.98 -4.62 0.55
N ASP A 54 2.99 -5.29 -0.05
CA ASP A 54 3.08 -6.70 -0.48
C ASP A 54 3.16 -6.83 -2.01
N SER A 55 2.67 -5.82 -2.74
CA SER A 55 2.81 -5.73 -4.20
C SER A 55 2.88 -4.28 -4.65
N VAL A 56 3.48 -4.01 -5.81
CA VAL A 56 3.58 -2.67 -6.39
C VAL A 56 3.15 -2.62 -7.84
N ASN A 57 2.57 -1.50 -8.28
CA ASN A 57 2.25 -1.24 -9.68
C ASN A 57 2.43 0.26 -10.02
N ALA A 58 2.85 0.57 -11.25
CA ALA A 58 2.91 1.96 -11.72
C ALA A 58 1.55 2.49 -12.20
N ASN A 59 0.62 1.59 -12.53
CA ASN A 59 -0.73 1.91 -12.95
C ASN A 59 -1.69 1.88 -11.75
N PRO A 60 -2.32 3.02 -11.37
CA PRO A 60 -3.24 3.07 -10.25
C PRO A 60 -4.46 2.15 -10.45
N ALA A 61 -4.96 2.00 -11.68
CA ALA A 61 -6.11 1.13 -11.96
C ALA A 61 -5.80 -0.35 -11.64
N ALA A 62 -4.56 -0.78 -11.88
CA ALA A 62 -4.12 -2.12 -11.51
C ALA A 62 -3.86 -2.26 -10.01
N ALA A 63 -3.37 -1.20 -9.34
CA ALA A 63 -3.12 -1.22 -7.90
C ALA A 63 -4.41 -1.30 -7.07
N VAL A 64 -5.47 -0.62 -7.49
CA VAL A 64 -6.78 -0.61 -6.80
C VAL A 64 -7.66 -1.82 -7.10
N ALA A 65 -7.24 -2.70 -8.02
CA ALA A 65 -8.01 -3.91 -8.33
C ALA A 65 -8.25 -4.71 -7.04
N ASP A 66 -9.52 -5.04 -6.80
CA ASP A 66 -10.03 -5.79 -5.63
C ASP A 66 -9.77 -5.13 -4.26
N ALA A 67 -9.38 -3.85 -4.23
CA ALA A 67 -9.17 -3.14 -2.98
C ALA A 67 -10.51 -2.75 -2.33
N ASP A 68 -10.65 -3.04 -1.04
CA ASP A 68 -11.79 -2.60 -0.20
C ASP A 68 -11.50 -1.29 0.55
N LEU A 69 -10.23 -0.86 0.56
CA LEU A 69 -9.81 0.49 0.93
C LEU A 69 -8.82 1.05 -0.11
N VAL A 70 -9.08 2.26 -0.58
CA VAL A 70 -8.13 3.04 -1.39
C VAL A 70 -7.77 4.31 -0.64
N VAL A 71 -6.48 4.54 -0.44
CA VAL A 71 -5.96 5.77 0.17
C VAL A 71 -5.16 6.54 -0.86
N LEU A 72 -5.57 7.79 -1.11
CA LEU A 72 -4.85 8.72 -1.98
C LEU A 72 -3.87 9.53 -1.13
N CYS A 73 -2.59 9.21 -1.25
CA CYS A 73 -1.45 9.84 -0.60
C CYS A 73 -0.55 10.59 -1.60
N THR A 74 -1.12 11.04 -2.72
CA THR A 74 -0.47 11.92 -3.69
C THR A 74 -0.89 13.37 -3.46
N PRO A 75 -0.04 14.36 -3.81
CA PRO A 75 -0.47 15.76 -3.91
C PRO A 75 -1.62 15.96 -4.90
#